data_AF-A0A2H1G656-F1
#
_entry.id   AF-A0A2H1G656-F1
#
_cell.length_a   1.000
_cell.length_b   1.000
_cell.length_c   1.000
_cell.angle_alpha   90.00
_cell.angle_beta   90.00
_cell.angle_gamma   90.00
#
_symmetry.space_group_name_H-M   'P 1'
#
loop_
_entity.id
_entity.type
_entity.pdbx_description
1 polymer ?
#
loop_
_entity_poly.entity_id
_entity_poly.type
_entity_poly.pdbx_seq_one_letter_code
_entity_poly.pdbx_strand_id
1 'polypeptide(L)'
;MRYQYTAENLAVLEEPLIRALYRCRQHASDPEVLNTLNAIISRFRIKGLQVNPMLTFMALKFAARARSLRGMKRHLKMVREEGLTMSSNMFRSIIAKCSIGHRGLGEIRNGRWRRSELFQVLTGFDDCKHLPIEKQYHLGTILIRDDWQYLHGWVAVLARCRDSQGVWNEWVLWKDTPARRKPRMLQVPTGSHKVTTRHRGDHWFVEQATMSGDLAIAWKILQETEIPFHYLKPRTKDRLLDGLEHATVIDEHIRNELMKKHDRDMLNIEKATDRSLRDQYGFPYDDDGPIVAETERELHDAAEGGAA
;
A
#
# COMPACT_ATOMS: atom_id res chain seq x y z
N MET A 1 -3.40 -11.31 46.32
CA MET A 1 -4.63 -10.49 46.35
C MET A 1 -4.47 -9.13 45.67
N ARG A 2 -3.56 -8.23 46.10
CA ARG A 2 -3.46 -6.84 45.56
C ARG A 2 -3.33 -6.74 44.03
N TYR A 3 -2.50 -7.57 43.40
CA TYR A 3 -2.32 -7.58 41.93
C TYR A 3 -3.52 -8.15 41.15
N GLN A 4 -4.34 -8.98 41.78
CA GLN A 4 -5.55 -9.54 41.17
C GLN A 4 -6.62 -8.44 41.07
N TYR A 5 -6.86 -7.77 42.19
CA TYR A 5 -7.78 -6.64 42.28
C TYR A 5 -7.44 -5.50 41.32
N THR A 6 -6.15 -5.17 41.15
CA THR A 6 -5.74 -4.16 40.15
C THR A 6 -6.05 -4.61 38.72
N ALA A 7 -5.86 -5.89 38.38
CA ALA A 7 -6.14 -6.38 37.04
C ALA A 7 -7.64 -6.39 36.74
N GLU A 8 -8.48 -6.79 37.70
CA GLU A 8 -9.94 -6.77 37.60
C GLU A 8 -10.47 -5.34 37.42
N ASN A 9 -9.98 -4.38 38.20
CA ASN A 9 -10.34 -2.96 38.03
C ASN A 9 -9.88 -2.37 36.69
N LEU A 10 -8.75 -2.83 36.15
CA LEU A 10 -8.30 -2.37 34.83
C LEU A 10 -9.13 -2.99 33.70
N ALA A 11 -9.60 -4.23 33.86
CA ALA A 11 -10.38 -4.92 32.84
C ALA A 11 -11.70 -4.19 32.54
N VAL A 12 -12.32 -3.56 33.53
CA VAL A 12 -13.55 -2.77 33.36
C VAL A 12 -13.31 -1.36 32.78
N LEU A 13 -12.06 -0.92 32.66
CA LEU A 13 -11.68 0.41 32.13
C LEU A 13 -11.26 0.35 30.65
N GLU A 14 -11.83 -0.57 29.88
CA GLU A 14 -11.49 -0.85 28.48
C GLU A 14 -11.50 0.40 27.57
N GLU A 15 -12.54 1.22 27.62
CA GLU A 15 -12.65 2.41 26.79
C GLU A 15 -11.63 3.50 27.19
N PRO A 16 -11.50 3.87 28.48
CA PRO A 16 -10.42 4.74 28.93
C PRO A 16 -9.03 4.26 28.52
N LEU A 17 -8.75 2.96 28.63
CA LEU A 17 -7.47 2.35 28.24
C LEU A 17 -7.21 2.52 26.73
N ILE A 18 -8.21 2.20 25.90
CA ILE A 18 -8.12 2.35 24.43
C ILE A 18 -7.84 3.81 24.06
N ARG A 19 -8.59 4.75 24.64
CA ARG A 19 -8.41 6.19 24.37
C ARG A 19 -7.02 6.67 24.81
N ALA A 20 -6.56 6.26 26.00
CA ALA A 20 -5.25 6.60 26.52
C ALA A 20 -4.12 6.08 25.61
N LEU A 21 -4.15 4.79 25.28
CA LEU A 21 -3.14 4.15 24.42
C LEU A 21 -3.09 4.75 23.02
N TYR A 22 -4.25 5.14 22.47
CA TYR A 22 -4.27 5.85 21.19
C TYR A 22 -3.64 7.24 21.27
N ARG A 23 -3.89 7.99 22.35
CA ARG A 23 -3.30 9.32 22.59
C ARG A 23 -1.80 9.25 22.88
N CYS A 24 -1.32 8.19 23.52
CA CYS A 24 0.11 7.98 23.80
C CYS A 24 0.98 8.05 22.55
N ARG A 25 0.43 7.83 21.34
CA ARG A 25 1.16 8.01 20.06
C ARG A 25 1.73 9.42 19.85
N GLN A 26 1.26 10.43 20.57
CA GLN A 26 1.87 11.76 20.53
C GLN A 26 3.27 11.79 21.15
N HIS A 27 3.59 10.82 22.01
CA HIS A 27 4.83 10.77 22.80
C HIS A 27 5.56 9.43 22.73
N ALA A 28 4.94 8.39 22.17
CA ALA A 28 5.50 7.05 22.06
C ALA A 28 5.40 6.51 20.63
N SER A 29 6.37 5.68 20.25
CA SER A 29 6.40 5.01 18.96
C SER A 29 5.34 3.91 18.83
N ASP A 30 4.92 3.59 17.59
CA ASP A 30 3.96 2.52 17.34
C ASP A 30 4.39 1.16 17.94
N PRO A 31 5.69 0.75 17.93
CA PRO A 31 6.16 -0.44 18.64
C PRO A 31 6.01 -0.40 20.16
N GLU A 32 6.23 0.75 20.82
CA GLU A 32 6.09 0.88 22.27
C GLU A 32 4.64 0.76 22.72
N VAL A 33 3.72 1.35 21.94
CA VAL A 33 2.27 1.19 22.19
C VAL A 33 1.85 -0.26 21.98
N LEU A 34 2.36 -0.93 20.95
CA LEU A 34 2.13 -2.36 20.74
C LEU A 34 2.65 -3.23 21.89
N ASN A 35 3.85 -2.94 22.40
CA ASN A 35 4.42 -3.66 23.54
C ASN A 35 3.58 -3.48 24.80
N THR A 36 3.08 -2.26 25.03
CA THR A 36 2.15 -1.97 26.14
C THR A 36 0.85 -2.77 25.99
N LEU A 37 0.23 -2.77 24.80
CA LEU A 37 -0.96 -3.59 24.52
C LEU A 37 -0.71 -5.08 24.76
N ASN A 38 0.43 -5.59 24.28
CA ASN A 38 0.83 -6.98 24.51
C ASN A 38 0.93 -7.31 26.01
N ALA A 39 1.51 -6.41 26.81
CA ALA A 39 1.66 -6.59 28.25
C ALA A 39 0.30 -6.60 28.97
N ILE A 40 -0.60 -5.66 28.64
CA ILE A 40 -1.94 -5.59 29.22
C ILE A 40 -2.73 -6.87 28.90
N ILE A 41 -2.81 -7.23 27.61
CA ILE A 41 -3.54 -8.42 27.14
C ILE A 41 -2.97 -9.69 27.79
N SER A 42 -1.65 -9.84 27.84
CA SER A 42 -1.02 -11.02 28.46
C SER A 42 -1.33 -11.11 29.96
N ARG A 43 -1.31 -9.98 30.68
CA ARG A 43 -1.66 -9.93 32.11
C ARG A 43 -3.10 -10.33 32.35
N PHE A 44 -4.05 -9.82 31.55
CA PHE A 44 -5.46 -10.22 31.67
C PHE A 44 -5.63 -11.72 31.46
N ARG A 45 -5.02 -12.28 30.40
CA ARG A 45 -5.09 -13.73 30.12
C ARG A 45 -4.45 -14.59 31.22
N ILE A 46 -3.27 -14.20 31.74
CA ILE A 46 -2.62 -14.91 32.85
C ILE A 46 -3.52 -14.93 34.10
N LYS A 47 -4.35 -13.90 34.29
CA LYS A 47 -5.31 -13.80 35.40
C LYS A 47 -6.67 -14.42 35.12
N GLY A 48 -6.86 -15.06 33.97
CA GLY A 48 -8.16 -15.63 33.57
C GLY A 48 -9.23 -14.57 33.29
N LEU A 49 -8.85 -13.31 33.08
CA LEU A 49 -9.77 -12.22 32.78
C LEU A 49 -10.09 -12.21 31.28
N GLN A 50 -11.34 -11.96 30.94
CA GLN A 50 -11.77 -11.80 29.56
C GLN A 50 -11.14 -10.53 28.96
N VAL A 51 -10.47 -10.68 27.82
CA VAL A 51 -9.91 -9.55 27.09
C VAL A 51 -11.01 -8.97 26.20
N ASN A 52 -11.26 -7.67 26.33
CA ASN A 52 -12.19 -7.00 25.43
C ASN A 52 -11.69 -7.11 23.96
N PRO A 53 -12.53 -7.53 23.00
CA PRO A 53 -12.15 -7.64 21.58
C PRO A 53 -11.52 -6.38 20.97
N MET A 54 -11.93 -5.20 21.42
CA MET A 54 -11.39 -3.92 20.94
C MET A 54 -9.92 -3.73 21.30
N LEU A 55 -9.45 -4.28 22.42
CA LEU A 55 -8.01 -4.30 22.74
C LEU A 55 -7.24 -5.18 21.76
N THR A 56 -7.78 -6.35 21.42
CA THR A 56 -7.19 -7.26 20.41
C THR A 56 -7.13 -6.59 19.03
N PHE A 57 -8.22 -5.95 18.61
CA PHE A 57 -8.26 -5.22 17.33
C PHE A 57 -7.36 -3.99 17.31
N MET A 58 -7.24 -3.26 18.42
CA MET A 58 -6.26 -2.16 18.55
C MET A 58 -4.84 -2.70 18.43
N ALA A 59 -4.52 -3.81 19.11
CA ALA A 59 -3.22 -4.45 19.01
C ALA A 59 -2.90 -4.94 17.59
N LEU A 60 -3.88 -5.44 16.85
CA LEU A 60 -3.74 -5.74 15.41
C LEU A 60 -3.40 -4.50 14.59
N LYS A 61 -4.11 -3.37 14.79
CA LYS A 61 -3.80 -2.12 14.09
C LYS A 61 -2.37 -1.66 14.38
N PHE A 62 -1.95 -1.71 15.64
CA PHE A 62 -0.60 -1.31 16.03
C PHE A 62 0.47 -2.28 15.53
N ALA A 63 0.19 -3.58 15.50
CA ALA A 63 1.07 -4.56 14.86
C ALA A 63 1.23 -4.28 13.36
N ALA A 64 0.14 -3.91 12.68
CA ALA A 64 0.14 -3.52 11.29
C ALA A 64 0.98 -2.25 11.04
N ARG A 65 0.85 -1.23 11.91
CA ARG A 65 1.61 0.04 11.85
C ARG A 65 3.10 -0.13 12.18
N ALA A 66 3.40 -0.88 13.24
CA ALA A 66 4.75 -1.17 13.72
C ALA A 66 5.48 -2.19 12.84
N ARG A 67 4.82 -2.72 11.81
CA ARG A 67 5.38 -3.72 10.88
C ARG A 67 5.84 -4.98 11.58
N SER A 68 5.10 -5.41 12.61
CA SER A 68 5.47 -6.52 13.47
C SER A 68 4.83 -7.83 13.00
N LEU A 69 5.58 -8.68 12.30
CA LEU A 69 5.13 -10.03 11.91
C LEU A 69 4.66 -10.83 13.14
N ARG A 70 5.47 -10.82 14.21
CA ARG A 70 5.15 -11.50 15.48
C ARG A 70 3.87 -10.97 16.12
N GLY A 71 3.67 -9.64 16.09
CA GLY A 71 2.45 -9.01 16.60
C GLY A 71 1.22 -9.39 15.79
N MET A 72 1.29 -9.34 14.47
CA MET A 72 0.20 -9.75 13.58
C MET A 72 -0.18 -11.21 13.81
N LYS A 73 0.84 -12.09 13.85
CA LYS A 73 0.67 -13.51 14.10
C LYS A 73 -0.02 -13.80 15.44
N ARG A 74 0.44 -13.17 16.53
CA ARG A 74 -0.15 -13.32 17.86
C ARG A 74 -1.63 -12.94 17.86
N HIS A 75 -1.95 -11.75 17.37
CA HIS A 75 -3.30 -11.21 17.53
C HIS A 75 -4.29 -11.78 16.51
N LEU A 76 -3.85 -12.20 15.32
CA LEU A 76 -4.71 -12.96 14.39
C LEU A 76 -5.02 -14.36 14.93
N LYS A 77 -4.05 -15.01 15.60
CA LYS A 77 -4.30 -16.27 16.31
C LYS A 77 -5.35 -16.08 17.40
N MET A 78 -5.26 -15.00 18.18
CA MET A 78 -6.26 -14.67 19.20
C MET A 78 -7.65 -14.43 18.60
N VAL A 79 -7.76 -13.62 17.55
CA VAL A 79 -9.02 -13.38 16.83
C VAL A 79 -9.69 -14.70 16.43
N ARG A 80 -8.91 -15.65 15.90
CA ARG A 80 -9.41 -16.98 15.53
C ARG A 80 -9.83 -17.80 16.75
N GLU A 81 -8.96 -17.93 17.76
CA GLU A 81 -9.22 -18.76 18.94
C GLU A 81 -10.43 -18.29 19.76
N GLU A 82 -10.67 -16.98 19.79
CA GLU A 82 -11.79 -16.36 20.49
C GLU A 82 -13.03 -16.21 19.59
N GLY A 83 -12.98 -16.68 18.34
CA GLY A 83 -14.11 -16.61 17.40
C GLY A 83 -14.55 -15.18 17.05
N LEU A 84 -13.63 -14.22 17.09
CA LEU A 84 -13.95 -12.80 16.91
C LEU A 84 -14.22 -12.47 15.44
N THR A 85 -15.34 -11.81 15.17
CA THR A 85 -15.67 -11.31 13.83
C THR A 85 -15.06 -9.93 13.61
N MET A 86 -14.35 -9.75 12.49
CA MET A 86 -13.77 -8.46 12.11
C MET A 86 -14.68 -7.77 11.09
N SER A 87 -15.10 -6.54 11.38
CA SER A 87 -15.90 -5.72 10.45
C SER A 87 -15.08 -5.19 9.26
N SER A 88 -15.77 -4.79 8.19
CA SER A 88 -15.14 -4.24 6.96
C SER A 88 -14.27 -3.02 7.27
N ASN A 89 -14.76 -2.13 8.13
CA ASN A 89 -14.04 -0.95 8.58
C ASN A 89 -12.76 -1.31 9.34
N MET A 90 -12.82 -2.34 10.19
CA MET A 90 -11.66 -2.83 10.92
C MET A 90 -10.62 -3.43 9.97
N PHE A 91 -11.05 -4.32 9.08
CA PHE A 91 -10.20 -4.95 8.08
C PHE A 91 -9.51 -3.91 7.19
N ARG A 92 -10.28 -2.98 6.61
CA ARG A 92 -9.76 -1.89 5.80
C ARG A 92 -8.79 -1.00 6.58
N SER A 93 -9.07 -0.75 7.85
CA SER A 93 -8.19 0.03 8.73
C SER A 93 -6.83 -0.65 8.92
N ILE A 94 -6.80 -1.98 9.08
CA ILE A 94 -5.57 -2.78 9.21
C ILE A 94 -4.81 -2.79 7.87
N ILE A 95 -5.48 -3.15 6.77
CA ILE A 95 -4.89 -3.22 5.43
C ILE A 95 -4.28 -1.87 5.01
N ALA A 96 -4.92 -0.75 5.36
CA ALA A 96 -4.39 0.58 5.09
C ALA A 96 -3.02 0.85 5.77
N LYS A 97 -2.67 0.11 6.83
CA LYS A 97 -1.36 0.20 7.51
C LYS A 97 -0.29 -0.66 6.86
N CYS A 98 -0.67 -1.53 5.92
CA CYS A 98 0.24 -2.26 5.04
C CYS A 98 0.73 -1.43 3.84
N SER A 99 0.42 -0.12 3.82
CA SER A 99 0.94 0.86 2.85
C SER A 99 0.44 0.69 1.40
N ILE A 100 -0.84 0.33 1.23
CA ILE A 100 -1.51 0.18 -0.08
C ILE A 100 -1.84 1.49 -0.82
N GLY A 101 -1.19 2.61 -0.47
CA GLY A 101 -1.51 3.94 -1.03
C GLY A 101 -0.70 4.29 -2.27
N HIS A 102 -1.27 5.09 -3.17
CA HIS A 102 -0.56 5.64 -4.33
C HIS A 102 0.52 6.66 -3.91
N ARG A 103 1.53 6.82 -4.78
CA ARG A 103 2.62 7.81 -4.63
C ARG A 103 3.40 7.66 -3.31
N GLY A 104 3.41 6.47 -2.72
CA GLY A 104 4.13 6.22 -1.47
C GLY A 104 3.54 6.89 -0.23
N LEU A 105 2.38 7.56 -0.28
CA LEU A 105 1.80 8.23 0.90
C LEU A 105 1.56 7.28 2.08
N GLY A 106 1.16 6.03 1.79
CA GLY A 106 1.04 4.98 2.79
C GLY A 106 2.39 4.61 3.40
N GLU A 107 3.44 4.55 2.58
CA GLU A 107 4.81 4.27 3.01
C GLU A 107 5.43 5.43 3.79
N ILE A 108 5.20 6.68 3.38
CA ILE A 108 5.65 7.86 4.12
C ILE A 108 5.04 7.87 5.52
N ARG A 109 3.75 7.50 5.65
CA ARG A 109 3.03 7.55 6.92
C ARG A 109 3.22 6.33 7.83
N ASN A 110 3.37 5.13 7.27
CA ASN A 110 3.42 3.87 8.04
C ASN A 110 4.69 3.05 7.76
N GLY A 111 5.65 3.60 7.02
CA GLY A 111 6.82 2.90 6.50
C GLY A 111 6.49 1.76 5.54
N ARG A 112 7.55 1.02 5.18
CA ARG A 112 7.48 -0.07 4.19
C ARG A 112 7.61 -1.42 4.88
N TRP A 113 6.57 -2.24 4.76
CA TRP A 113 6.64 -3.65 5.11
C TRP A 113 7.62 -4.39 4.20
N ARG A 114 8.36 -5.34 4.77
CA ARG A 114 9.05 -6.36 3.98
C ARG A 114 7.98 -7.21 3.28
N ARG A 115 8.14 -7.43 1.98
CA ARG A 115 7.16 -8.12 1.14
C ARG A 115 6.87 -9.53 1.65
N SER A 116 7.91 -10.30 1.98
CA SER A 116 7.79 -11.67 2.48
C SER A 116 6.98 -11.74 3.78
N GLU A 117 7.23 -10.84 4.72
CA GLU A 117 6.50 -10.78 6.00
C GLU A 117 5.05 -10.38 5.80
N LEU A 118 4.79 -9.38 4.96
CA LEU A 118 3.43 -8.97 4.64
C LEU A 118 2.67 -10.08 3.92
N PHE A 119 3.32 -10.80 3.01
CA PHE A 119 2.72 -11.94 2.33
C PHE A 119 2.24 -12.99 3.33
N GLN A 120 3.06 -13.34 4.34
CA GLN A 120 2.64 -14.25 5.40
C GLN A 120 1.41 -13.77 6.18
N VAL A 121 1.35 -12.47 6.50
CA VAL A 121 0.18 -11.88 7.19
C VAL A 121 -1.09 -12.00 6.35
N LEU A 122 -0.98 -11.98 5.02
CA LEU A 122 -2.11 -12.05 4.11
C LEU A 122 -2.55 -13.48 3.85
N THR A 123 -1.61 -14.36 3.48
CA THR A 123 -1.89 -15.66 2.87
C THR A 123 -1.53 -16.86 3.74
N GLY A 124 -0.89 -16.64 4.89
CA GLY A 124 -0.59 -17.69 5.86
C GLY A 124 0.82 -17.59 6.44
N PHE A 125 0.93 -17.81 7.74
CA PHE A 125 2.23 -17.88 8.41
C PHE A 125 2.93 -19.20 8.12
N ASP A 126 4.26 -19.19 8.04
CA ASP A 126 5.04 -20.37 7.65
C ASP A 126 4.81 -21.59 8.56
N ASP A 127 4.53 -21.36 9.84
CA ASP A 127 4.26 -22.41 10.82
C ASP A 127 2.79 -22.82 10.92
N CYS A 128 1.88 -22.21 10.15
CA CYS A 128 0.47 -22.61 10.15
C CYS A 128 -0.10 -22.90 8.75
N LYS A 129 0.61 -22.56 7.67
CA LYS A 129 0.13 -22.76 6.28
C LYS A 129 -0.12 -24.23 5.91
N HIS A 130 0.49 -25.17 6.62
CA HIS A 130 0.29 -26.61 6.43
C HIS A 130 -0.98 -27.14 7.12
N LEU A 131 -1.60 -26.34 7.99
CA LEU A 131 -2.82 -26.73 8.68
C LEU A 131 -4.04 -26.56 7.76
N PRO A 132 -5.15 -27.28 8.01
CA PRO A 132 -6.45 -27.02 7.37
C PRO A 132 -6.84 -25.54 7.47
N ILE A 133 -7.56 -25.00 6.48
CA ILE A 133 -7.88 -23.57 6.38
C ILE A 133 -8.59 -23.02 7.63
N GLU A 134 -9.40 -23.84 8.27
CA GLU A 134 -10.14 -23.54 9.51
C GLU A 134 -9.20 -23.36 10.71
N LYS A 135 -8.01 -23.97 10.63
CA LYS A 135 -6.93 -23.87 11.62
C LYS A 135 -5.87 -22.87 11.19
N GLN A 136 -6.01 -22.17 10.07
CA GLN A 136 -5.10 -21.08 9.71
C GLN A 136 -5.58 -19.76 10.32
N TYR A 137 -4.65 -18.82 10.50
CA TYR A 137 -4.95 -17.51 11.06
C TYR A 137 -4.14 -16.45 10.31
N HIS A 138 -4.72 -15.89 9.26
CA HIS A 138 -4.14 -14.80 8.46
C HIS A 138 -5.28 -13.90 7.97
N LEU A 139 -4.99 -12.75 7.36
CA LEU A 139 -6.06 -11.84 6.94
C LEU A 139 -6.99 -12.46 5.88
N GLY A 140 -6.46 -13.35 5.04
CA GLY A 140 -7.26 -14.09 4.05
C GLY A 140 -8.37 -14.98 4.62
N THR A 141 -8.23 -15.51 5.86
CA THR A 141 -9.31 -16.31 6.49
C THR A 141 -10.46 -15.46 7.03
N ILE A 142 -10.27 -14.13 7.10
CA ILE A 142 -11.25 -13.17 7.62
C ILE A 142 -12.00 -12.47 6.47
N LEU A 143 -11.54 -12.66 5.24
CA LEU A 143 -12.02 -11.94 4.07
C LEU A 143 -13.45 -12.35 3.69
N ILE A 144 -14.37 -11.38 3.69
CA ILE A 144 -15.71 -11.53 3.13
C ILE A 144 -15.68 -11.02 1.68
N ARG A 145 -15.66 -11.93 0.71
CA ARG A 145 -15.46 -11.61 -0.72
C ARG A 145 -16.65 -10.92 -1.38
N ASP A 146 -17.84 -11.08 -0.82
CA ASP A 146 -19.06 -10.42 -1.32
C ASP A 146 -19.14 -8.93 -0.94
N ASP A 147 -18.30 -8.47 -0.01
CA ASP A 147 -18.24 -7.07 0.39
C ASP A 147 -17.06 -6.35 -0.28
N TRP A 148 -17.41 -5.40 -1.15
CA TRP A 148 -16.47 -4.57 -1.88
C TRP A 148 -15.45 -3.84 -0.99
N GLN A 149 -15.83 -3.46 0.23
CA GLN A 149 -14.91 -2.77 1.14
C GLN A 149 -13.73 -3.65 1.58
N TYR A 150 -13.96 -4.95 1.73
CA TYR A 150 -12.90 -5.92 1.97
C TYR A 150 -12.08 -6.15 0.69
N LEU A 151 -12.76 -6.51 -0.40
CA LEU A 151 -12.15 -6.91 -1.66
C LEU A 151 -11.22 -5.81 -2.22
N HIS A 152 -11.66 -4.55 -2.17
CA HIS A 152 -10.87 -3.42 -2.68
C HIS A 152 -9.50 -3.33 -1.99
N GLY A 153 -9.47 -3.35 -0.65
CA GLY A 153 -8.21 -3.27 0.09
C GLY A 153 -7.35 -4.53 -0.08
N TRP A 154 -8.00 -5.69 -0.11
CA TRP A 154 -7.37 -6.99 -0.28
C TRP A 154 -6.61 -7.10 -1.60
N VAL A 155 -7.25 -6.82 -2.73
CA VAL A 155 -6.61 -6.93 -4.05
C VAL A 155 -5.45 -5.94 -4.18
N ALA A 156 -5.57 -4.73 -3.62
CA ALA A 156 -4.46 -3.77 -3.63
C ALA A 156 -3.24 -4.23 -2.82
N VAL A 157 -3.46 -4.89 -1.67
CA VAL A 157 -2.34 -5.38 -0.88
C VAL A 157 -1.66 -6.59 -1.53
N LEU A 158 -2.42 -7.46 -2.22
CA LEU A 158 -1.85 -8.55 -3.02
C LEU A 158 -0.98 -8.01 -4.16
N ALA A 159 -1.48 -7.04 -4.92
CA ALA A 159 -0.73 -6.38 -5.99
C ALA A 159 0.56 -5.74 -5.47
N ARG A 160 0.51 -5.06 -4.31
CA ARG A 160 1.70 -4.51 -3.64
C ARG A 160 2.72 -5.61 -3.28
N CYS A 161 2.23 -6.79 -2.91
CA CYS A 161 3.05 -7.96 -2.66
C CYS A 161 3.57 -8.64 -3.93
N ARG A 162 3.26 -8.13 -5.13
CA ARG A 162 3.55 -8.76 -6.42
C ARG A 162 2.97 -10.18 -6.55
N ASP A 163 1.83 -10.42 -5.90
CA ASP A 163 1.11 -11.69 -6.02
C ASP A 163 0.12 -11.62 -7.19
N SER A 164 0.64 -11.70 -8.41
CA SER A 164 -0.17 -11.60 -9.63
C SER A 164 -1.18 -12.76 -9.74
N GLN A 165 -0.79 -13.95 -9.31
CA GLN A 165 -1.68 -15.12 -9.26
C GLN A 165 -2.81 -14.92 -8.26
N GLY A 166 -2.54 -14.37 -7.07
CA GLY A 166 -3.58 -14.01 -6.12
C GLY A 166 -4.57 -12.98 -6.67
N VAL A 167 -4.06 -11.94 -7.36
CA VAL A 167 -4.92 -10.96 -8.05
C VAL A 167 -5.78 -11.63 -9.13
N TRP A 168 -5.20 -12.54 -9.92
CA TRP A 168 -5.94 -13.30 -10.94
C TRP A 168 -7.03 -14.19 -10.33
N ASN A 169 -6.73 -14.89 -9.23
CA ASN A 169 -7.71 -15.74 -8.56
C ASN A 169 -8.91 -14.91 -8.08
N GLU A 170 -8.67 -13.73 -7.50
CA GLU A 170 -9.75 -12.82 -7.09
C GLU A 170 -10.50 -12.22 -8.31
N TRP A 171 -9.82 -12.01 -9.44
CA TRP A 171 -10.49 -11.63 -10.70
C TRP A 171 -11.47 -12.71 -11.18
N VAL A 172 -11.05 -13.97 -11.16
CA VAL A 172 -11.91 -15.10 -11.54
C VAL A 172 -13.17 -15.14 -10.66
N LEU A 173 -13.03 -14.95 -9.36
CA LEU A 173 -14.18 -14.87 -8.44
C LEU A 173 -15.05 -13.63 -8.71
N TRP A 174 -14.43 -12.47 -8.96
CA TRP A 174 -15.13 -11.23 -9.26
C TRP A 174 -16.08 -11.35 -10.45
N LYS A 175 -15.68 -12.11 -11.49
CA LYS A 175 -16.50 -12.35 -12.69
C LYS A 175 -17.89 -12.89 -12.36
N ASP A 176 -18.01 -13.64 -11.28
CA ASP A 176 -19.22 -14.34 -10.88
C ASP A 176 -20.05 -13.61 -9.81
N THR A 177 -19.55 -12.50 -9.29
CA THR A 177 -20.24 -11.75 -8.23
C THR A 177 -21.53 -11.09 -8.74
N PRO A 178 -22.57 -10.97 -7.87
CA PRO A 178 -23.78 -10.21 -8.20
C PRO A 178 -23.48 -8.75 -8.56
N ALA A 179 -22.47 -8.14 -7.93
CA ALA A 179 -22.07 -6.77 -8.17
C ALA A 179 -21.55 -6.53 -9.60
N ARG A 180 -20.98 -7.56 -10.23
CA ARG A 180 -20.55 -7.52 -11.63
C ARG A 180 -21.64 -7.98 -12.60
N ARG A 181 -22.33 -9.08 -12.30
CA ARG A 181 -23.37 -9.68 -13.17
C ARG A 181 -24.66 -8.87 -13.23
N LYS A 182 -25.04 -8.19 -12.13
CA LYS A 182 -26.22 -7.31 -12.02
C LYS A 182 -25.76 -5.92 -11.57
N PRO A 183 -25.08 -5.18 -12.46
CA PRO A 183 -24.40 -3.94 -12.07
C PRO A 183 -25.41 -2.88 -11.64
N ARG A 184 -25.11 -2.21 -10.53
CA ARG A 184 -25.90 -1.06 -10.04
C ARG A 184 -25.21 0.24 -10.45
N MET A 185 -26.00 1.26 -10.74
CA MET A 185 -25.47 2.61 -10.89
C MET A 185 -24.90 3.11 -9.56
N LEU A 186 -23.71 3.72 -9.62
CA LEU A 186 -23.09 4.38 -8.49
C LEU A 186 -23.46 5.85 -8.49
N GLN A 187 -23.65 6.42 -7.30
CA GLN A 187 -23.76 7.86 -7.14
C GLN A 187 -22.41 8.49 -7.50
N VAL A 188 -22.41 9.31 -8.54
CA VAL A 188 -21.27 10.08 -9.00
C VAL A 188 -21.61 11.57 -8.92
N PRO A 189 -20.62 12.46 -8.68
CA PRO A 189 -20.86 13.90 -8.68
C PRO A 189 -21.55 14.35 -9.98
N THR A 190 -22.44 15.34 -9.87
CA THR A 190 -23.20 15.89 -10.99
C THR A 190 -22.28 16.26 -12.15
N GLY A 191 -22.61 15.81 -13.37
CA GLY A 191 -21.79 16.03 -14.57
C GLY A 191 -20.76 14.93 -14.87
N SER A 192 -20.58 13.94 -13.99
CA SER A 192 -19.73 12.78 -14.27
C SER A 192 -20.43 11.74 -15.15
N HIS A 193 -19.66 10.99 -15.94
CA HIS A 193 -20.18 9.83 -16.67
C HIS A 193 -20.83 8.82 -15.71
N LYS A 194 -21.91 8.17 -16.16
CA LYS A 194 -22.58 7.12 -15.39
C LYS A 194 -21.61 5.96 -15.16
N VAL A 195 -21.25 5.69 -13.90
CA VAL A 195 -20.38 4.57 -13.52
C VAL A 195 -21.22 3.50 -12.82
N THR A 196 -20.99 2.24 -13.15
CA THR A 196 -21.62 1.11 -12.46
C THR A 196 -20.65 0.38 -11.54
N THR A 197 -21.16 -0.47 -10.66
CA THR A 197 -20.34 -1.42 -9.87
C THR A 197 -19.42 -2.29 -10.74
N ARG A 198 -19.88 -2.79 -11.90
CA ARG A 198 -19.03 -3.53 -12.86
C ARG A 198 -17.85 -2.69 -13.34
N HIS A 199 -18.12 -1.56 -13.98
CA HIS A 199 -17.09 -0.61 -14.43
C HIS A 199 -16.05 -0.29 -13.35
N ARG A 200 -16.48 0.05 -12.12
CA ARG A 200 -15.56 0.33 -11.02
C ARG A 200 -14.66 -0.86 -10.69
N GLY A 201 -15.22 -2.06 -10.61
CA GLY A 201 -14.47 -3.26 -10.26
C GLY A 201 -13.52 -3.72 -11.36
N ASP A 202 -14.00 -3.74 -12.61
CA ASP A 202 -13.23 -4.13 -13.78
C ASP A 202 -12.00 -3.20 -13.95
N HIS A 203 -12.17 -1.88 -13.89
CA HIS A 203 -11.05 -0.94 -13.91
C HIS A 203 -10.08 -1.15 -12.73
N TRP A 204 -10.61 -1.44 -11.54
CA TRP A 204 -9.79 -1.67 -10.36
C TRP A 204 -8.91 -2.91 -10.51
N PHE A 205 -9.44 -4.01 -11.03
CA PHE A 205 -8.66 -5.23 -11.28
C PHE A 205 -7.58 -5.03 -12.34
N VAL A 206 -7.87 -4.32 -13.44
CA VAL A 206 -6.84 -3.96 -14.43
C VAL A 206 -5.72 -3.14 -13.75
N GLU A 207 -6.08 -2.13 -12.97
CA GLU A 207 -5.11 -1.31 -12.24
C GLU A 207 -4.26 -2.14 -11.28
N GLN A 208 -4.87 -3.00 -10.46
CA GLN A 208 -4.12 -3.83 -9.51
C GLN A 208 -3.27 -4.91 -10.19
N ALA A 209 -3.73 -5.49 -11.30
CA ALA A 209 -2.94 -6.43 -12.09
C ALA A 209 -1.68 -5.75 -12.64
N THR A 210 -1.79 -4.54 -13.22
CA THR A 210 -0.60 -3.79 -13.65
C THR A 210 0.35 -3.47 -12.50
N MET A 211 -0.18 -3.18 -11.31
CA MET A 211 0.61 -2.91 -10.11
C MET A 211 1.32 -4.15 -9.55
N SER A 212 0.79 -5.35 -9.80
CA SER A 212 1.42 -6.61 -9.41
C SER A 212 2.73 -6.90 -10.18
N GLY A 213 2.87 -6.30 -11.37
CA GLY A 213 4.05 -6.41 -12.23
C GLY A 213 3.97 -7.49 -13.31
N ASP A 214 2.90 -8.29 -13.32
CA ASP A 214 2.64 -9.29 -14.36
C ASP A 214 1.74 -8.69 -15.44
N LEU A 215 2.38 -8.18 -16.50
CA LEU A 215 1.67 -7.46 -17.55
C LEU A 215 0.86 -8.39 -18.45
N ALA A 216 1.24 -9.67 -18.57
CA ALA A 216 0.46 -10.67 -19.30
C ALA A 216 -0.91 -10.87 -18.64
N ILE A 217 -0.95 -11.03 -17.32
CA ILE A 217 -2.21 -11.10 -16.56
C ILE A 217 -3.00 -9.81 -16.70
N ALA A 218 -2.36 -8.65 -16.64
CA ALA A 218 -3.04 -7.37 -16.74
C ALA A 218 -3.71 -7.16 -18.12
N TRP A 219 -3.02 -7.49 -19.22
CA TRP A 219 -3.58 -7.46 -20.57
C TRP A 219 -4.71 -8.46 -20.75
N LYS A 220 -4.58 -9.67 -20.19
CA LYS A 220 -5.64 -10.67 -20.22
C LYS A 220 -6.91 -10.20 -19.48
N ILE A 221 -6.75 -9.59 -18.30
CA ILE A 221 -7.90 -9.00 -17.57
C ILE A 221 -8.52 -7.89 -18.41
N LEU A 222 -7.72 -6.97 -18.97
CA LEU A 222 -8.24 -5.89 -19.82
C LEU A 222 -9.09 -6.44 -20.98
N GLN A 223 -8.59 -7.47 -21.67
CA GLN A 223 -9.33 -8.13 -22.75
C GLN A 223 -10.67 -8.70 -22.25
N GLU A 224 -10.69 -9.41 -21.12
CA GLU A 224 -11.91 -9.99 -20.54
C GLU A 224 -12.90 -8.94 -19.99
N THR A 225 -12.45 -7.71 -19.72
CA THR A 225 -13.32 -6.63 -19.26
C THR A 225 -14.06 -5.92 -20.38
N GLU A 226 -13.55 -6.01 -21.61
CA GLU A 226 -14.01 -5.26 -22.79
C GLU A 226 -13.92 -3.73 -22.62
N ILE A 227 -13.15 -3.25 -21.63
CA ILE A 227 -12.91 -1.82 -21.43
C ILE A 227 -11.98 -1.34 -22.55
N PRO A 228 -12.39 -0.33 -23.35
CA PRO A 228 -11.49 0.27 -24.31
C PRO A 228 -10.26 0.88 -23.65
N PHE A 229 -9.08 0.62 -24.22
CA PHE A 229 -7.79 1.06 -23.66
C PHE A 229 -7.76 2.57 -23.34
N HIS A 230 -8.41 3.40 -24.17
CA HIS A 230 -8.46 4.85 -23.99
C HIS A 230 -9.19 5.33 -22.72
N TYR A 231 -10.08 4.51 -22.16
CA TYR A 231 -10.76 4.81 -20.89
C TYR A 231 -9.93 4.48 -19.65
N LEU A 232 -8.78 3.83 -19.81
CA LEU A 232 -7.89 3.55 -18.69
C LEU A 232 -7.21 4.82 -18.17
N LYS A 233 -6.92 4.83 -16.87
CA LYS A 233 -6.16 5.92 -16.24
C LYS A 233 -4.77 6.01 -16.90
N PRO A 234 -4.20 7.22 -17.06
CA PRO A 234 -2.89 7.41 -17.70
C PRO A 234 -1.79 6.50 -17.16
N ARG A 235 -1.69 6.36 -15.83
CA ARG A 235 -0.68 5.48 -15.20
C ARG A 235 -0.84 4.01 -15.51
N THR A 236 -2.09 3.54 -15.66
CA THR A 236 -2.39 2.15 -16.01
C THR A 236 -2.06 1.91 -17.48
N LYS A 237 -2.36 2.88 -18.36
CA LYS A 237 -1.94 2.86 -19.77
C LYS A 237 -0.42 2.79 -19.89
N ASP A 238 0.30 3.70 -19.24
CA ASP A 238 1.77 3.73 -19.27
C ASP A 238 2.36 2.38 -18.87
N ARG A 239 1.85 1.76 -17.79
CA ARG A 239 2.31 0.45 -17.33
C ARG A 239 1.99 -0.70 -18.26
N LEU A 240 0.81 -0.71 -18.89
CA LEU A 240 0.46 -1.75 -19.86
C LEU A 240 1.32 -1.68 -21.12
N LEU A 241 1.66 -0.46 -21.56
CA LEU A 241 2.51 -0.22 -22.72
C LEU A 241 3.95 -0.73 -22.51
N ASP A 242 4.40 -0.91 -21.25
CA ASP A 242 5.67 -1.57 -20.95
C ASP A 242 5.68 -3.07 -21.30
N GLY A 243 4.52 -3.69 -21.58
CA GLY A 243 4.36 -5.10 -21.91
C GLY A 243 3.44 -5.32 -23.11
N LEU A 244 3.63 -4.51 -24.14
CA LEU A 244 2.79 -4.46 -25.35
C LEU A 244 2.74 -5.80 -26.10
N GLU A 245 3.76 -6.65 -25.95
CA GLU A 245 3.83 -8.00 -26.53
C GLU A 245 2.69 -8.93 -26.07
N HIS A 246 2.00 -8.59 -24.98
CA HIS A 246 0.84 -9.32 -24.47
C HIS A 246 -0.50 -8.75 -24.96
N ALA A 247 -0.49 -7.64 -25.68
CA ALA A 247 -1.69 -7.06 -26.26
C ALA A 247 -2.19 -7.95 -27.41
N THR A 248 -3.48 -8.33 -27.36
CA THR A 248 -4.11 -9.12 -28.42
C THR A 248 -4.60 -8.27 -29.58
N VAL A 249 -4.88 -6.99 -29.34
CA VAL A 249 -5.31 -6.02 -30.35
C VAL A 249 -4.52 -4.73 -30.16
N ILE A 250 -3.86 -4.27 -31.22
CA ILE A 250 -3.14 -2.99 -31.26
C ILE A 250 -3.85 -2.09 -32.28
N ASP A 251 -4.75 -1.26 -31.76
CA ASP A 251 -5.44 -0.25 -32.56
C ASP A 251 -4.63 1.05 -32.69
N GLU A 252 -5.17 2.00 -33.44
CA GLU A 252 -4.54 3.29 -33.66
C GLU A 252 -4.43 4.12 -32.37
N HIS A 253 -5.31 3.91 -31.40
CA HIS A 253 -5.24 4.62 -30.14
C HIS A 253 -4.07 4.13 -29.29
N ILE A 254 -3.85 2.81 -29.21
CA ILE A 254 -2.71 2.22 -28.52
C ILE A 254 -1.40 2.67 -29.16
N ARG A 255 -1.31 2.69 -30.51
CA ARG A 255 -0.14 3.22 -31.22
C ARG A 255 0.15 4.68 -30.85
N ASN A 256 -0.86 5.53 -30.89
CA ASN A 256 -0.71 6.94 -30.52
C ASN A 256 -0.29 7.12 -29.06
N GLU A 257 -0.84 6.36 -28.12
CA GLU A 257 -0.44 6.44 -26.71
C GLU A 257 0.96 5.89 -26.48
N LEU A 258 1.40 4.87 -27.23
CA LEU A 258 2.77 4.36 -27.21
C LEU A 258 3.76 5.42 -27.68
N MET A 259 3.48 6.11 -28.80
CA MET A 259 4.31 7.20 -29.29
C MET A 259 4.43 8.31 -28.25
N LYS A 260 3.30 8.76 -27.68
CA LYS A 260 3.31 9.76 -26.62
C LYS A 260 4.10 9.30 -25.38
N LYS A 261 4.04 8.01 -25.03
CA LYS A 261 4.83 7.44 -23.93
C LYS A 261 6.31 7.48 -24.27
N HIS A 262 6.68 7.07 -25.48
CA HIS A 262 8.05 7.12 -25.96
C HIS A 262 8.62 8.54 -25.90
N ASP A 263 7.89 9.55 -26.38
CA ASP A 263 8.31 10.96 -26.31
C ASP A 263 8.55 11.41 -24.85
N ARG A 264 7.65 11.02 -23.93
CA ARG A 264 7.80 11.32 -22.50
C ARG A 264 9.02 10.62 -21.90
N ASP A 265 9.23 9.35 -22.24
CA ASP A 265 10.34 8.54 -21.73
C ASP A 265 11.68 9.08 -22.26
N MET A 266 11.76 9.45 -23.54
CA MET A 266 12.94 10.10 -24.14
C MET A 266 13.26 11.43 -23.45
N LEU A 267 12.28 12.31 -23.26
CA LEU A 267 12.47 13.57 -22.55
C LEU A 267 12.94 13.35 -21.09
N ASN A 268 12.45 12.30 -20.43
CA ASN A 268 12.89 11.96 -19.07
C ASN A 268 14.34 11.45 -19.05
N ILE A 269 14.75 10.67 -20.06
CA ILE A 269 16.12 10.18 -20.22
C ILE A 269 17.07 11.34 -20.52
N GLU A 270 16.71 12.25 -21.42
CA GLU A 270 17.48 13.46 -21.73
C GLU A 270 17.69 14.30 -20.48
N LYS A 271 16.63 14.62 -19.73
CA LYS A 271 16.76 15.38 -18.47
C LYS A 271 17.63 14.69 -17.42
N ALA A 272 17.54 13.36 -17.32
CA ALA A 272 18.34 12.60 -16.38
C ALA A 272 19.82 12.57 -16.80
N THR A 273 20.08 12.44 -18.11
CA THR A 273 21.42 12.48 -18.69
C THR A 273 22.03 13.88 -18.56
N ASP A 274 21.30 14.94 -18.90
CA ASP A 274 21.72 16.33 -18.74
C ASP A 274 22.04 16.66 -17.28
N ARG A 275 21.20 16.21 -16.35
CA ARG A 275 21.47 16.35 -14.92
C ARG A 275 22.71 15.58 -14.51
N SER A 276 22.88 14.33 -14.96
CA SER A 276 24.08 13.54 -14.69
C SER A 276 25.34 14.18 -15.28
N LEU A 277 25.25 14.80 -16.46
CA LEU A 277 26.34 15.50 -17.11
C LEU A 277 26.66 16.82 -16.38
N ARG A 278 25.66 17.57 -15.92
CA ARG A 278 25.86 18.74 -15.04
C ARG A 278 26.49 18.33 -13.70
N ASP A 279 26.03 17.23 -13.10
CA ASP A 279 26.56 16.73 -11.82
C ASP A 279 27.99 16.15 -11.97
N GLN A 280 28.37 15.60 -13.14
CA GLN A 280 29.70 15.01 -13.40
C GLN A 280 30.71 15.97 -14.05
N TYR A 281 30.25 16.93 -14.86
CA TYR A 281 31.08 17.79 -15.72
C TYR A 281 30.65 19.27 -15.71
N GLY A 282 29.62 19.63 -14.95
CA GLY A 282 29.18 21.02 -14.83
C GLY A 282 30.19 21.85 -14.06
N PHE A 283 30.96 22.67 -14.77
CA PHE A 283 31.53 23.89 -14.21
C PHE A 283 30.38 24.88 -13.93
N PRO A 284 30.45 25.71 -12.88
CA PRO A 284 29.38 26.63 -12.49
C PRO A 284 29.36 27.81 -13.47
N TYR A 285 28.74 27.61 -14.62
CA TYR A 285 28.48 28.68 -15.58
C TYR A 285 26.98 28.74 -15.84
N ASP A 286 26.22 29.09 -14.81
CA ASP A 286 24.82 29.53 -14.92
C ASP A 286 24.57 30.55 -13.79
N ASP A 287 25.44 31.57 -13.70
CA ASP A 287 25.12 32.89 -13.15
C ASP A 287 26.14 33.86 -13.77
N ASP A 288 25.66 35.00 -14.30
CA ASP A 288 26.43 36.06 -14.98
C ASP A 288 27.41 36.79 -14.02
N GLY A 289 28.21 36.05 -13.27
CA GLY A 289 29.27 36.54 -12.41
C GLY A 289 30.64 36.40 -13.09
N PRO A 290 31.56 37.36 -12.90
CA PRO A 290 32.90 37.24 -13.44
C PRO A 290 33.63 36.00 -12.88
N ILE A 291 34.42 35.36 -13.74
CA ILE A 291 35.18 34.11 -13.47
C ILE A 291 36.12 34.23 -12.26
N VAL A 292 36.47 35.46 -11.88
CA VAL A 292 37.36 35.78 -10.77
C VAL A 292 36.56 36.60 -9.76
N ALA A 293 36.61 36.21 -8.48
CA ALA A 293 35.97 36.95 -7.41
C ALA A 293 36.47 38.41 -7.39
N GLU A 294 35.59 39.37 -7.08
CA GLU A 294 35.93 40.80 -7.13
C GLU A 294 37.13 41.15 -6.23
N THR A 295 37.33 40.38 -5.16
CA THR A 295 38.48 40.46 -4.25
C THR A 295 39.81 39.93 -4.80
N GLU A 296 39.77 39.12 -5.86
CA GLU A 296 40.95 38.52 -6.50
C GLU A 296 41.40 39.27 -7.77
N ARG A 297 40.58 40.22 -8.26
CA ARG A 297 40.94 41.04 -9.44
C ARG A 297 42.14 41.95 -9.18
N GLU A 298 42.24 42.56 -8.00
CA GLU A 298 43.36 43.46 -7.66
C GLU A 298 44.72 42.74 -7.65
N LEU A 299 44.74 41.42 -7.45
CA LEU A 299 45.95 40.58 -7.49
C LEU A 299 46.39 40.23 -8.91
N HIS A 300 45.46 40.25 -9.88
CA HIS A 300 45.74 39.92 -11.28
C HIS A 300 45.97 41.16 -12.15
N ASP A 301 45.43 42.32 -11.76
CA ASP A 301 45.61 43.61 -12.46
C ASP A 301 46.76 44.44 -11.86
N ALA A 302 47.54 43.89 -10.92
CA ALA A 302 48.72 44.55 -10.38
C ALA A 302 49.75 44.77 -11.50
N ALA A 303 50.03 46.04 -11.82
CA ALA A 303 50.99 46.42 -12.85
C ALA A 303 52.36 45.77 -12.57
N GLU A 304 52.88 45.02 -13.53
CA GLU A 304 54.24 44.50 -13.49
C GLU A 304 55.20 45.69 -13.36
N GLY A 305 55.96 45.73 -12.26
CA GLY A 305 56.95 46.78 -11.99
C GLY A 305 58.00 46.82 -13.09
N GLY A 306 57.93 47.83 -13.94
CA GLY A 306 58.96 48.14 -14.92
C GLY A 306 60.26 48.50 -14.21
N ALA A 307 61.34 47.79 -14.55
CA ALA A 307 62.69 48.14 -14.17
C ALA A 307 63.14 49.41 -14.90
N ALA A 308 63.40 50.48 -14.14
CA ALA A 308 64.42 51.50 -14.37
C ALA A 308 64.65 52.30 -13.08
#